data_AF-A0A9N7URF9-F1
#
_entry.id   AF-A0A9N7URF9-F1
#
_cell.length_a   1.000
_cell.length_b   1.000
_cell.length_c   1.000
_cell.angle_alpha   90.00
_cell.angle_beta   90.00
_cell.angle_gamma   90.00
#
_symmetry.space_group_name_H-M   'P 1'
#
loop_
_entity.id
_entity.type
_entity.pdbx_description
1 polymer ?
#
loop_
_entity_poly.entity_id
_entity_poly.type
_entity_poly.pdbx_seq_one_letter_code
_entity_poly.pdbx_strand_id
1 'polypeptide(L)'
;MENSVDIPTEKYQFSKLEGFRGKDMAASKIAPKSSIYLIIKNFKERGSIVVKTASGRPRKSTKRQDHLLKLIQLQDRGPTSAEVAQEWQQAGSCRRSQTLVISRDVAHLG
;
A
#
# COMPACT_ATOMS: atom_id res chain seq x y z
N MET A 1 -23.60 31.44 19.33
CA MET A 1 -23.26 30.70 20.57
C MET A 1 -22.41 29.52 20.15
N GLU A 2 -21.12 29.77 19.93
CA GLU A 2 -20.14 28.73 19.57
C GLU A 2 -19.69 28.05 20.86
N ASN A 3 -19.96 26.75 20.97
CA ASN A 3 -19.46 25.94 22.08
C ASN A 3 -18.05 25.50 21.73
N SER A 4 -17.05 26.26 22.20
CA SER A 4 -15.66 25.82 22.21
C SER A 4 -15.54 24.67 23.22
N VAL A 5 -15.38 23.44 22.69
CA VAL A 5 -14.97 22.31 23.53
C VAL A 5 -13.50 22.51 23.82
N ASP A 6 -13.20 23.13 24.95
CA ASP A 6 -11.84 23.17 25.49
C ASP A 6 -11.40 21.74 25.79
N ILE A 7 -10.60 21.18 24.87
CA ILE A 7 -9.90 19.93 25.10
C ILE A 7 -8.78 20.28 26.08
N PRO A 8 -8.76 19.76 27.32
CA PRO A 8 -7.70 20.07 28.26
C PRO A 8 -6.38 19.48 27.74
N THR A 9 -5.52 20.35 27.23
CA THR A 9 -4.19 20.06 26.68
C THR A 9 -3.11 19.87 27.75
N GLU A 10 -3.50 19.56 28.98
CA GLU A 10 -2.58 19.30 30.09
C GLU A 10 -3.01 18.01 30.78
N LYS A 11 -2.28 16.90 30.57
CA LYS A 11 -2.03 15.81 31.55
C LYS A 11 -1.05 14.73 31.06
N TYR A 12 -0.43 14.87 29.89
CA TYR A 12 0.78 14.10 29.59
C TYR A 12 1.98 15.02 29.65
N GLN A 13 2.52 15.18 30.86
CA GLN A 13 3.83 15.76 31.09
C GLN A 13 4.87 14.85 30.42
N PHE A 14 5.08 15.01 29.11
CA PHE A 14 6.22 14.45 28.37
C PHE A 14 7.51 15.23 28.69
N SER A 15 7.61 15.81 29.88
CA SER A 15 8.78 16.51 30.36
C SER A 15 9.85 15.48 30.69
N LYS A 16 10.77 15.28 29.74
CA LYS A 16 12.09 14.67 29.94
C LYS A 16 12.08 13.16 30.23
N LEU A 17 11.66 12.36 29.24
CA LEU A 17 11.86 10.90 29.26
C LEU A 17 13.28 10.51 28.80
N GLU A 18 14.31 11.00 29.48
CA GLU A 18 15.61 10.31 29.41
C GLU A 18 15.49 9.02 30.24
N GLY A 19 15.27 7.88 29.56
CA GLY A 19 15.35 6.56 30.18
C GLY A 19 14.06 5.74 30.28
N PHE A 20 12.93 6.20 29.72
CA PHE A 20 11.70 5.41 29.70
C PHE A 20 11.79 4.27 28.68
N ARG A 21 11.88 3.02 29.16
CA ARG A 21 12.10 1.86 28.29
C ARG A 21 10.78 1.22 27.88
N GLY A 22 10.81 0.45 26.78
CA GLY A 22 9.68 -0.34 26.30
C GLY A 22 9.01 -1.24 27.36
N LYS A 23 9.77 -1.68 28.37
CA LYS A 23 9.27 -2.50 29.48
C LYS A 23 8.36 -1.70 30.42
N ASP A 24 8.67 -0.43 30.65
CA ASP A 24 7.94 0.44 31.57
C ASP A 24 6.58 0.84 30.96
N MET A 25 6.53 1.03 29.63
CA MET A 25 5.29 1.22 28.86
C MET A 25 4.39 -0.02 28.83
N ALA A 26 4.98 -1.22 28.81
CA ALA A 26 4.20 -2.46 28.84
C ALA A 26 3.60 -2.70 30.25
N ALA A 27 4.34 -2.34 31.29
CA ALA A 27 3.89 -2.44 32.68
C ALA A 27 2.75 -1.47 33.00
N SER A 28 2.74 -0.28 32.38
CA SER A 28 1.66 0.70 32.54
C SER A 28 0.37 0.35 31.78
N LYS A 29 0.30 -0.83 31.13
CA LYS A 29 -0.87 -1.34 30.37
C LYS A 29 -1.38 -0.41 29.27
N ILE A 30 -0.55 0.52 28.79
CA ILE A 30 -0.92 1.48 27.73
C ILE A 30 -1.25 0.78 26.41
N ALA A 31 -0.46 -0.24 26.07
CA ALA A 31 -0.63 -1.04 24.86
C ALA A 31 0.03 -2.42 25.02
N PRO A 32 -0.29 -3.39 24.15
CA PRO A 32 0.43 -4.66 24.10
C PRO A 32 1.93 -4.46 23.87
N LYS A 33 2.75 -5.32 24.50
CA LYS A 33 4.21 -5.29 24.39
C LYS A 33 4.72 -5.32 22.94
N SER A 34 4.06 -6.09 22.07
CA SER A 34 4.37 -6.18 20.64
C SER A 34 4.16 -4.85 19.93
N SER A 35 3.05 -4.16 20.20
CA SER A 35 2.73 -2.85 19.63
C SER A 35 3.75 -1.78 20.05
N ILE A 36 4.13 -1.77 21.33
CA ILE A 36 5.15 -0.84 21.85
C ILE A 36 6.48 -1.06 21.15
N TYR A 37 6.91 -2.32 21.00
CA TYR A 37 8.14 -2.64 20.27
C TYR A 37 8.08 -2.16 18.81
N LEU A 38 6.96 -2.41 18.11
CA LEU A 38 6.77 -1.99 16.72
C LEU A 38 6.80 -0.46 16.57
N ILE A 39 6.16 0.28 17.48
CA ILE A 39 6.16 1.75 17.46
C ILE A 39 7.58 2.30 17.66
N ILE A 40 8.30 1.81 18.67
CA ILE A 40 9.69 2.23 18.94
C ILE A 40 10.59 1.87 17.74
N LYS A 41 10.45 0.66 17.19
CA LYS A 41 11.23 0.20 16.04
C LYS A 41 10.96 1.09 14.82
N ASN A 42 9.70 1.27 14.46
CA ASN A 42 9.31 2.09 13.31
C ASN A 42 9.74 3.55 13.48
N PHE A 43 9.68 4.10 14.70
CA PHE A 43 10.16 5.45 14.98
C PHE A 43 11.67 5.57 14.82
N LYS A 44 12.46 4.60 15.31
CA LYS A 44 13.92 4.58 15.09
C LYS A 44 14.30 4.49 13.62
N GLU A 45 13.54 3.73 12.84
CA GLU A 45 13.78 3.56 11.41
C GLU A 45 13.31 4.75 10.56
N ARG A 46 12.19 5.40 10.92
CA ARG A 46 11.50 6.39 10.08
C ARG A 46 11.50 7.81 10.64
N GLY A 47 11.83 7.99 11.91
CA GLY A 47 11.75 9.26 12.64
C GLY A 47 10.33 9.78 12.86
N SER A 48 9.29 8.97 12.62
CA SER A 48 7.89 9.41 12.72
C SER A 48 7.01 8.35 13.37
N ILE A 49 6.11 8.81 14.24
CA ILE A 49 5.06 8.02 14.88
C ILE A 49 3.82 7.92 13.97
N VAL A 50 3.69 8.84 13.00
CA VAL A 50 2.58 8.88 12.07
C VAL A 50 2.62 7.62 11.20
N VAL A 51 1.55 6.84 11.29
CA VAL A 51 1.36 5.66 10.44
C VAL A 51 1.17 6.14 9.00
N LYS A 52 2.07 5.72 8.11
CA LYS A 52 1.89 5.96 6.68
C LYS A 52 0.61 5.25 6.24
N THR A 53 -0.25 5.96 5.53
CA THR A 53 -1.37 5.34 4.82
C THR A 53 -0.81 4.25 3.92
N ALA A 54 -1.42 3.07 3.93
CA ALA A 54 -0.99 1.98 3.06
C ALA A 54 -1.12 2.42 1.60
N SER A 55 0.00 2.80 0.99
CA SER A 55 0.07 3.06 -0.43
C SER A 55 0.16 1.71 -1.12
N GLY A 56 -0.94 1.29 -1.76
CA GLY A 56 -0.90 0.15 -2.67
C GLY A 56 -0.03 0.44 -3.89
N ARG A 57 0.31 -0.59 -4.66
CA ARG A 57 0.99 -0.41 -5.95
C ARG A 57 0.06 0.34 -6.92
N PRO A 58 0.52 1.44 -7.56
CA PRO A 58 -0.28 2.10 -8.59
C PRO A 58 -0.70 1.12 -9.68
N ARG A 59 -1.97 1.17 -10.08
CA ARG A 59 -2.45 0.39 -11.21
C ARG A 59 -1.79 0.93 -12.49
N LYS A 60 -1.23 0.02 -13.28
CA LYS A 60 -0.66 0.38 -14.58
C LYS A 60 -1.74 0.47 -15.68
N SER A 61 -2.81 -0.29 -15.52
CA SER A 61 -3.94 -0.41 -16.46
C SER A 61 -5.25 0.04 -15.80
N THR A 62 -6.22 0.43 -16.61
CA THR A 62 -7.59 0.71 -16.13
C THR A 62 -8.36 -0.58 -15.86
N LYS A 63 -9.44 -0.52 -15.08
CA LYS A 63 -10.30 -1.69 -14.80
C LYS A 63 -10.89 -2.28 -16.09
N ARG A 64 -11.31 -1.45 -17.05
CA ARG A 64 -11.81 -1.89 -18.36
C ARG A 64 -10.73 -2.64 -19.14
N GLN A 65 -9.51 -2.13 -19.09
CA GLN A 65 -8.38 -2.77 -19.76
C GLN A 65 -8.06 -4.14 -19.16
N ASP A 66 -7.95 -4.25 -17.83
CA ASP A 66 -7.73 -5.54 -17.17
C ASP A 66 -8.83 -6.56 -17.51
N HIS A 67 -10.08 -6.10 -17.60
CA HIS A 67 -11.21 -6.95 -17.97
C HIS A 67 -11.07 -7.47 -19.41
N LEU A 68 -10.74 -6.59 -20.37
CA LEU A 68 -10.53 -6.99 -21.76
C LEU A 68 -9.37 -7.98 -21.91
N LEU A 69 -8.26 -7.79 -21.18
CA LEU A 69 -7.13 -8.74 -21.20
C LEU A 69 -7.57 -10.11 -20.69
N LYS A 70 -8.34 -10.13 -19.60
CA LYS A 70 -8.87 -11.37 -19.05
C LYS A 70 -9.83 -12.08 -20.03
N LEU A 71 -10.62 -11.34 -20.80
CA LEU A 71 -11.48 -11.94 -21.83
C LEU A 71 -10.66 -12.59 -22.95
N ILE A 72 -9.65 -11.90 -23.46
CA ILE A 72 -8.76 -12.42 -24.51
C ILE A 72 -8.04 -13.70 -24.03
N GLN A 73 -7.50 -13.68 -22.81
CA GLN A 73 -6.85 -14.86 -22.22
C GLN A 73 -7.79 -16.04 -21.94
N LEU A 74 -9.10 -15.79 -21.80
CA LEU A 74 -10.08 -16.85 -21.58
C LEU A 74 -10.62 -17.43 -22.88
N GLN A 75 -10.59 -16.67 -23.98
CA GLN A 75 -11.01 -17.13 -25.30
C GLN A 75 -10.01 -18.12 -25.88
N ASP A 76 -8.71 -17.81 -25.81
CA ASP A 76 -7.65 -18.69 -26.28
C ASP A 76 -6.78 -19.15 -25.12
N ARG A 77 -6.73 -20.47 -24.89
CA ARG A 77 -5.85 -21.08 -23.88
C ARG A 77 -4.43 -21.25 -24.43
N GLY A 78 -3.74 -20.13 -24.60
CA GLY A 78 -2.30 -20.10 -24.96
C GLY A 78 -1.86 -19.11 -26.05
N PRO A 79 -2.51 -17.95 -26.26
CA PRO A 79 -2.03 -16.98 -27.23
C PRO A 79 -0.67 -16.46 -26.80
N THR A 80 0.23 -16.34 -27.77
CA THR A 80 1.53 -15.70 -27.57
C THR A 80 1.31 -14.23 -27.23
N SER A 81 2.16 -13.62 -26.41
CA SER A 81 2.04 -12.21 -26.01
C SER A 81 1.88 -11.23 -27.19
N ALA A 82 2.44 -11.56 -28.35
CA ALA A 82 2.29 -10.83 -29.61
C ALA A 82 0.86 -10.91 -30.17
N GLU A 83 0.22 -12.07 -30.10
CA GLU A 83 -1.17 -12.29 -30.55
C GLU A 83 -2.13 -11.53 -29.63
N VAL A 84 -1.93 -11.62 -28.32
CA VAL A 84 -2.69 -10.83 -27.33
C VAL A 84 -2.54 -9.34 -27.59
N ALA A 85 -1.33 -8.86 -27.90
CA ALA A 85 -1.07 -7.46 -28.21
C ALA A 85 -1.75 -6.99 -29.51
N GLN A 86 -1.87 -7.86 -30.50
CA GLN A 86 -2.56 -7.58 -31.76
C GLN A 86 -4.07 -7.51 -31.57
N GLU A 87 -4.68 -8.51 -30.93
CA GLU A 87 -6.13 -8.52 -30.66
C GLU A 87 -6.54 -7.34 -29.77
N TRP A 88 -5.70 -7.02 -28.79
CA TRP A 88 -5.86 -5.85 -27.96
C TRP A 88 -5.90 -4.53 -28.75
N GLN A 89 -5.05 -4.41 -29.77
CA GLN A 89 -5.02 -3.25 -30.65
C GLN A 89 -6.27 -3.18 -31.54
N GLN A 90 -6.76 -4.33 -32.01
CA GLN A 90 -8.01 -4.42 -32.79
C GLN A 90 -9.26 -4.09 -31.95
N ALA A 91 -9.26 -4.42 -30.66
CA ALA A 91 -10.33 -4.08 -29.72
C ALA A 91 -10.41 -2.58 -29.37
N GLY A 92 -9.63 -1.72 -30.03
CA GLY A 92 -9.69 -0.26 -29.89
C GLY A 92 -9.00 0.30 -28.65
N SER A 93 -8.06 -0.44 -28.05
CA SER A 93 -7.31 0.01 -26.87
C SER A 93 -6.04 0.78 -27.23
N CYS A 94 -5.75 1.88 -26.52
CA CYS A 94 -4.62 2.79 -26.80
C CYS A 94 -3.24 2.11 -26.73
N ARG A 95 -2.33 2.44 -27.67
CA ARG A 95 -0.93 1.94 -27.78
C ARG A 95 -0.09 1.98 -26.50
N ARG A 96 -0.33 2.94 -25.58
CA ARG A 96 0.33 2.98 -24.25
C ARG A 96 0.09 1.71 -23.40
N SER A 97 -0.96 0.97 -23.73
CA SER A 97 -1.34 -0.27 -23.04
C SER A 97 -0.62 -1.50 -23.60
N GLN A 98 -0.06 -1.44 -24.81
CA GLN A 98 0.64 -2.55 -25.45
C GLN A 98 1.93 -2.92 -24.71
N THR A 99 2.64 -1.93 -24.18
CA THR A 99 3.82 -2.12 -23.32
C THR A 99 3.47 -2.83 -22.00
N LEU A 100 2.23 -2.69 -21.51
CA LEU A 100 1.76 -3.33 -20.27
C LEU A 100 1.46 -4.82 -20.46
N VAL A 101 0.98 -5.21 -21.63
CA VAL A 101 0.75 -6.62 -22.00
C VAL A 101 2.09 -7.35 -22.01
N ILE A 102 3.08 -6.82 -22.73
CA ILE A 102 4.43 -7.39 -22.81
C ILE A 102 5.10 -7.49 -21.42
N SER A 103 4.88 -6.51 -20.55
CA SER A 103 5.47 -6.50 -19.19
C SER A 103 4.85 -7.51 -18.22
N ARG A 104 3.66 -8.05 -18.51
CA ARG A 104 2.94 -8.99 -17.63
C ARG A 104 3.32 -10.44 -17.92
N ASP A 105 3.67 -10.75 -19.18
CA ASP A 105 4.03 -12.10 -19.64
C ASP A 105 5.47 -12.50 -19.31
N VAL A 106 6.35 -11.54 -18.99
CA VAL A 106 7.73 -11.83 -18.52
C VAL A 106 7.75 -12.48 -17.11
N ALA A 107 6.61 -12.55 -16.41
CA ALA A 107 6.52 -13.13 -15.07
C ALA A 107 6.30 -14.66 -15.04
N HIS A 108 6.24 -15.35 -16.19
CA HIS A 108 6.07 -16.81 -16.27
C HIS A 108 7.30 -17.58 -16.81
N LEU A 109 8.46 -16.93 -16.90
CA LEU A 109 9.73 -17.53 -17.34
C LEU A 109 10.87 -17.40 -16.32
N GLY A 110 10.57 -17.60 -15.04
CA GLY A 110 11.56 -17.65 -13.95
C GLY A 110 11.09 -18.51 -12.80
#